data_AF-A0AAD8UW11-F1
#
_entry.id   AF-A0AAD8UW11-F1
#
_cell.length_a   1.000
_cell.length_b   1.000
_cell.length_c   1.000
_cell.angle_alpha   90.00
_cell.angle_beta   90.00
_cell.angle_gamma   90.00
#
_symmetry.space_group_name_H-M   'P 1'
#
loop_
_entity.id
_entity.type
_entity.pdbx_description
1 polymer ?
#
loop_
_entity_poly.entity_id
_entity_poly.type
_entity_poly.pdbx_seq_one_letter_code
_entity_poly.pdbx_strand_id
1 'polypeptide(L)'
;MAPLASKHPLDDGDEEPSSPIQQDPSDDNIWQAGVTDDLEFATPRPSALQRKLAQAARRDDLSSQTSSSASRGSPSTSGRSSPSKRIRKARTEETGFTRANFSLHRDMMPPALQTMCDDVVHIGNGRHILPGDARDELSSLGIPPDAFAVASGARFQLTRYPSRGFVARTHRRAVRCDFDQEGESSWNQEVHGPLLSWVCRPDDEEGFIDFRYCTSAGVVKPWKPANTPSSMVDYCMVIRPDPTSAEARAIATLKAGRPGDSINHTDWGNLMQDPIVVSIETKAQGGDAVRGTWQMATWQACQWRSLRDLDPAPWRDAVGFLPGIFVQGHEWFFVASIPGTSPLQSVYFDKIPIGTTSNPYGICKILAALHYLRSWAEELYWPMYRQRLLATTHDLP
;
A
#
# COMPACT_ATOMS: atom_id res chain seq x y z
N MET A 1 -8.36 20.23 -79.99
CA MET A 1 -6.98 19.76 -79.75
C MET A 1 -7.06 18.28 -79.42
N ALA A 2 -6.42 17.46 -80.25
CA ALA A 2 -6.34 16.02 -80.12
C ALA A 2 -5.34 15.59 -79.00
N PRO A 3 -5.34 14.31 -78.59
CA PRO A 3 -5.06 13.84 -77.24
C PRO A 3 -3.82 12.92 -77.14
N LEU A 4 -3.52 12.40 -75.94
CA LEU A 4 -2.74 11.16 -75.78
C LEU A 4 -3.38 10.27 -74.70
N ALA A 5 -3.80 9.09 -75.16
CA ALA A 5 -4.26 7.91 -74.42
C ALA A 5 -3.05 7.18 -73.78
N SER A 6 -3.18 6.22 -72.86
CA SER A 6 -3.66 4.85 -73.10
C SER A 6 -3.32 3.97 -71.88
N LYS A 7 -4.33 3.37 -71.23
CA LYS A 7 -4.67 1.92 -71.15
C LYS A 7 -4.02 1.07 -70.04
N HIS A 8 -4.91 0.37 -69.34
CA HIS A 8 -4.74 -0.88 -68.60
C HIS A 8 -4.11 -2.02 -69.42
N PRO A 9 -3.68 -3.09 -68.73
CA PRO A 9 -4.35 -4.38 -68.95
C PRO A 9 -4.86 -5.05 -67.66
N LEU A 10 -5.85 -5.91 -67.88
CA LEU A 10 -6.41 -6.95 -67.01
C LEU A 10 -5.63 -8.26 -67.23
N ASP A 11 -5.59 -9.11 -66.20
CA ASP A 11 -5.34 -10.57 -66.24
C ASP A 11 -5.97 -11.10 -64.93
N ASP A 12 -7.22 -11.61 -64.95
CA ASP A 12 -7.65 -13.02 -65.17
C ASP A 12 -7.01 -14.00 -64.16
N GLY A 13 -7.79 -14.45 -63.16
CA GLY A 13 -8.19 -15.86 -63.00
C GLY A 13 -7.32 -16.50 -61.91
N ASP A 14 -7.80 -17.13 -60.83
CA ASP A 14 -8.75 -18.24 -60.78
C ASP A 14 -9.42 -18.37 -59.37
N GLU A 15 -10.72 -18.68 -59.42
CA GLU A 15 -11.53 -19.67 -58.67
C GLU A 15 -11.11 -20.08 -57.22
N GLU A 16 -11.90 -19.74 -56.18
CA GLU A 16 -13.03 -20.50 -55.56
C GLU A 16 -12.61 -21.75 -54.72
N PRO A 17 -13.44 -22.28 -53.80
CA PRO A 17 -14.11 -21.67 -52.65
C PRO A 17 -13.78 -22.39 -51.32
N SER A 18 -13.87 -21.69 -50.19
CA SER A 18 -13.69 -22.27 -48.85
C SER A 18 -14.95 -22.99 -48.36
N SER A 19 -14.86 -24.29 -48.09
CA SER A 19 -15.73 -25.10 -47.20
C SER A 19 -15.11 -26.49 -47.01
N PRO A 20 -15.43 -27.29 -45.98
CA PRO A 20 -15.84 -26.98 -44.61
C PRO A 20 -14.94 -27.69 -43.56
N ILE A 21 -15.15 -27.35 -42.30
CA ILE A 21 -14.52 -27.95 -41.11
C ILE A 21 -14.79 -29.46 -41.05
N GLN A 22 -13.72 -30.26 -41.01
CA GLN A 22 -13.76 -31.67 -40.61
C GLN A 22 -13.18 -31.81 -39.19
N GLN A 23 -14.02 -32.29 -38.26
CA GLN A 23 -13.59 -33.01 -37.07
C GLN A 23 -13.32 -34.47 -37.48
N ASP A 24 -12.25 -35.09 -36.97
CA ASP A 24 -12.26 -36.28 -36.09
C ASP A 24 -10.80 -36.66 -35.67
N PRO A 25 -10.50 -37.75 -34.94
CA PRO A 25 -10.08 -37.71 -33.53
C PRO A 25 -8.70 -38.34 -33.25
N SER A 26 -8.37 -38.45 -31.95
CA SER A 26 -7.48 -39.46 -31.31
C SER A 26 -5.99 -39.50 -31.69
N ASP A 27 -5.11 -39.14 -30.74
CA ASP A 27 -4.34 -40.13 -29.96
C ASP A 27 -3.38 -39.44 -28.95
N ASP A 28 -3.67 -39.66 -27.66
CA ASP A 28 -2.78 -40.19 -26.61
C ASP A 28 -1.25 -40.15 -26.90
N ASN A 29 -0.35 -39.75 -25.99
CA ASN A 29 -0.32 -40.06 -24.57
C ASN A 29 0.90 -39.41 -23.86
N ILE A 30 0.78 -39.27 -22.53
CA ILE A 30 1.84 -39.29 -21.49
C ILE A 30 2.70 -38.02 -21.30
N TRP A 31 2.36 -37.26 -20.26
CA TRP A 31 3.29 -36.94 -19.17
C TRP A 31 2.56 -36.98 -17.82
N GLN A 32 2.93 -37.94 -16.98
CA GLN A 32 2.55 -38.01 -15.57
C GLN A 32 3.24 -36.87 -14.82
N ALA A 33 2.46 -36.00 -14.17
CA ALA A 33 2.92 -35.10 -13.13
C ALA A 33 2.07 -35.31 -11.87
N GLY A 34 2.76 -35.52 -10.76
CA GLY A 34 2.19 -35.92 -9.48
C GLY A 34 1.23 -34.90 -8.88
N VAL A 35 0.22 -35.46 -8.23
CA VAL A 35 -0.80 -34.79 -7.42
C VAL A 35 -0.18 -34.16 -6.19
N THR A 36 -0.43 -32.86 -5.99
CA THR A 36 -0.71 -32.31 -4.66
C THR A 36 -1.88 -31.34 -4.78
N ASP A 37 -3.04 -31.81 -4.29
CA ASP A 37 -4.23 -31.03 -3.96
C ASP A 37 -3.88 -29.86 -3.04
N ASP A 38 -4.49 -28.69 -3.29
CA ASP A 38 -5.06 -27.78 -2.27
C ASP A 38 -5.44 -26.43 -2.90
N LEU A 39 -6.60 -26.38 -3.58
CA LEU A 39 -7.32 -25.13 -3.88
C LEU A 39 -8.80 -25.30 -3.52
N GLU A 40 -9.12 -25.28 -2.22
CA GLU A 40 -10.52 -25.14 -1.77
C GLU A 40 -10.99 -23.68 -1.90
N PHE A 41 -11.88 -23.45 -2.86
CA PHE A 41 -12.80 -22.31 -2.88
C PHE A 41 -13.77 -22.41 -1.69
N ALA A 42 -13.51 -21.70 -0.60
CA ALA A 42 -14.36 -21.72 0.58
C ALA A 42 -15.57 -20.75 0.43
N THR A 43 -16.75 -21.31 0.16
CA THR A 43 -18.05 -20.65 0.47
C THR A 43 -18.22 -20.47 1.99
N PRO A 44 -18.90 -19.40 2.48
CA PRO A 44 -18.93 -19.09 3.91
C PRO A 44 -19.78 -20.09 4.70
N ARG A 45 -19.18 -20.76 5.69
CA ARG A 45 -19.91 -21.61 6.65
C ARG A 45 -20.48 -20.76 7.80
N PRO A 46 -21.69 -21.07 8.32
CA PRO A 46 -22.35 -20.28 9.35
C PRO A 46 -21.60 -20.27 10.69
N SER A 47 -21.65 -19.14 11.38
CA SER A 47 -20.93 -18.88 12.62
C SER A 47 -21.42 -19.76 13.78
N ALA A 48 -20.52 -20.09 14.71
CA ALA A 48 -20.80 -20.93 15.88
C ALA A 48 -21.91 -20.36 16.80
N LEU A 49 -22.25 -19.08 16.66
CA LEU A 49 -23.32 -18.41 17.39
C LEU A 49 -24.71 -18.93 16.98
N GLN A 50 -24.93 -19.20 15.68
CA GLN A 50 -26.20 -19.74 15.18
C GLN A 50 -26.43 -21.19 15.63
N ARG A 51 -25.36 -21.99 15.82
CA ARG A 51 -25.45 -23.34 16.38
C ARG A 51 -25.81 -23.34 17.87
N LYS A 52 -25.33 -22.36 18.65
CA LYS A 52 -25.69 -22.22 20.07
C LYS A 52 -27.13 -21.77 20.29
N LEU A 53 -27.65 -20.88 19.44
CA LEU A 53 -29.05 -20.44 19.51
C LEU A 53 -30.02 -21.57 19.12
N ALA A 54 -29.66 -22.43 18.15
CA ALA A 54 -30.46 -23.59 17.78
C ALA A 54 -30.52 -24.69 18.85
N GLN A 55 -29.50 -24.79 19.73
CA GLN A 55 -29.47 -25.73 20.85
C GLN A 55 -30.14 -25.19 22.12
N ALA A 56 -30.27 -23.87 22.25
CA ALA A 56 -30.96 -23.23 23.38
C ALA A 56 -32.50 -23.26 23.28
N ALA A 57 -33.06 -23.55 22.09
CA ALA A 57 -34.51 -23.65 21.87
C ALA A 57 -35.11 -25.03 22.21
N ARG A 58 -34.36 -25.92 22.87
CA ARG A 58 -34.86 -27.23 23.33
C ARG A 58 -34.38 -27.50 24.76
N ARG A 59 -35.10 -26.97 25.75
CA ARG A 59 -35.39 -27.58 27.07
C ARG A 59 -36.02 -26.53 27.99
N ASP A 60 -37.33 -26.60 28.11
CA ASP A 60 -38.06 -26.14 29.29
C ASP A 60 -37.91 -27.15 30.43
N ASP A 61 -38.07 -26.59 31.64
CA ASP A 61 -38.49 -27.20 32.91
C ASP A 61 -37.47 -27.67 33.98
N LEU A 62 -37.71 -27.07 35.17
CA LEU A 62 -37.57 -27.56 36.56
C LEU A 62 -36.24 -27.42 37.36
N SER A 63 -36.33 -26.50 38.32
CA SER A 63 -35.91 -26.53 39.74
C SER A 63 -34.49 -26.94 40.18
N SER A 64 -33.83 -25.96 40.82
CA SER A 64 -33.08 -26.00 42.10
C SER A 64 -31.89 -26.94 42.32
N GLN A 65 -30.92 -26.35 43.02
CA GLN A 65 -29.89 -26.90 43.90
C GLN A 65 -28.44 -26.86 43.40
N THR A 66 -27.67 -26.11 44.17
CA THR A 66 -26.23 -26.03 44.25
C THR A 66 -25.61 -27.40 44.55
N SER A 67 -24.69 -27.85 43.70
CA SER A 67 -23.52 -28.61 44.15
C SER A 67 -22.40 -28.54 43.11
N SER A 68 -21.20 -28.35 43.63
CA SER A 68 -19.93 -28.29 42.92
C SER A 68 -19.61 -29.60 42.19
N SER A 69 -19.31 -29.51 40.89
CA SER A 69 -18.49 -30.52 40.22
C SER A 69 -17.55 -29.86 39.21
N ALA A 70 -16.26 -30.06 39.45
CA ALA A 70 -15.18 -29.62 38.59
C ALA A 70 -15.24 -30.37 37.25
N SER A 71 -15.53 -29.66 36.17
CA SER A 71 -15.27 -30.16 34.81
C SER A 71 -13.94 -29.58 34.32
N ARG A 72 -12.96 -30.47 34.15
CA ARG A 72 -11.69 -30.19 33.48
C ARG A 72 -11.98 -29.95 32.01
N GLY A 73 -12.27 -28.71 31.64
CA GLY A 73 -12.31 -28.28 30.26
C GLY A 73 -10.89 -28.24 29.71
N SER A 74 -10.56 -29.19 28.82
CA SER A 74 -9.34 -29.13 28.02
C SER A 74 -9.25 -27.76 27.34
N PRO A 75 -8.14 -27.02 27.46
CA PRO A 75 -8.02 -25.75 26.77
C PRO A 75 -7.99 -26.03 25.28
N SER A 76 -8.99 -25.54 24.56
CA SER A 76 -8.91 -25.43 23.11
C SER A 76 -7.65 -24.63 22.79
N THR A 77 -6.64 -25.30 22.26
CA THR A 77 -5.41 -24.70 21.77
C THR A 77 -5.76 -23.80 20.59
N SER A 78 -6.10 -22.53 20.88
CA SER A 78 -6.09 -21.50 19.86
C SER A 78 -4.63 -21.28 19.47
N GLY A 79 -4.19 -21.95 18.40
CA GLY A 79 -2.83 -21.88 17.86
C GLY A 79 -2.43 -20.49 17.34
N ARG A 80 -3.27 -19.46 17.51
CA ARG A 80 -2.95 -18.06 17.19
C ARG A 80 -2.62 -17.33 18.48
N SER A 81 -1.33 -17.05 18.69
CA SER A 81 -0.88 -16.15 19.76
C SER A 81 -1.60 -14.80 19.63
N SER A 82 -2.11 -14.26 20.74
CA SER A 82 -2.77 -12.94 20.75
C SER A 82 -1.84 -11.83 20.24
N PRO A 83 -2.38 -10.72 19.68
CA PRO A 83 -1.57 -9.60 19.18
C PRO A 83 -0.53 -9.12 20.19
N SER A 84 -0.91 -8.99 21.46
CA SER A 84 -0.03 -8.60 22.59
C SER A 84 1.19 -9.53 22.75
N LYS A 85 1.00 -10.85 22.60
CA LYS A 85 2.11 -11.82 22.70
C LYS A 85 3.08 -11.68 21.52
N ARG A 86 2.57 -11.39 20.33
CA ARG A 86 3.39 -11.11 19.13
C ARG A 86 4.19 -9.82 19.30
N ILE A 87 3.62 -8.80 19.95
CA ILE A 87 4.32 -7.55 20.31
C ILE A 87 5.56 -7.82 21.13
N ARG A 88 5.37 -8.56 22.23
CA ARG A 88 6.46 -8.85 23.13
C ARG A 88 7.56 -9.67 22.45
N LYS A 89 7.18 -10.62 21.59
CA LYS A 89 8.10 -11.46 20.84
C LYS A 89 8.93 -10.66 19.83
N ALA A 90 8.30 -9.84 18.99
CA ALA A 90 9.03 -9.06 17.99
C ALA A 90 9.97 -8.02 18.61
N ARG A 91 9.66 -7.49 19.80
CA ARG A 91 10.56 -6.58 20.52
C ARG A 91 11.89 -7.26 20.91
N THR A 92 11.84 -8.56 21.18
CA THR A 92 13.01 -9.37 21.60
C THR A 92 13.70 -10.07 20.44
N GLU A 93 13.08 -10.13 19.26
CA GLU A 93 13.65 -10.75 18.08
C GLU A 93 14.62 -9.78 17.38
N GLU A 94 15.77 -10.32 16.96
CA GLU A 94 16.81 -9.57 16.26
C GLU A 94 16.31 -8.97 14.94
N THR A 95 15.47 -9.72 14.21
CA THR A 95 14.82 -9.30 12.96
C THR A 95 13.46 -8.63 13.16
N GLY A 96 13.09 -8.34 14.42
CA GLY A 96 11.79 -7.79 14.78
C GLY A 96 11.74 -6.27 14.72
N PHE A 97 10.85 -5.68 15.52
CA PHE A 97 10.74 -4.22 15.63
C PHE A 97 10.28 -3.81 17.03
N THR A 98 10.56 -2.56 17.39
CA THR A 98 10.01 -1.90 18.58
C THR A 98 8.99 -0.84 18.16
N ARG A 99 8.01 -0.56 19.03
CA ARG A 99 7.06 0.56 18.82
C ARG A 99 7.53 1.77 19.62
N ALA A 100 7.44 2.93 18.98
CA ALA A 100 7.68 4.23 19.58
C ALA A 100 6.50 5.17 19.27
N ASN A 101 6.41 6.23 20.06
CA ASN A 101 5.46 7.31 19.83
C ASN A 101 6.21 8.56 19.37
N PHE A 102 5.71 9.23 18.33
CA PHE A 102 6.34 10.40 17.73
C PHE A 102 6.66 11.52 18.75
N SER A 103 5.74 11.78 19.69
CA SER A 103 5.93 12.85 20.67
C SER A 103 6.86 12.46 21.80
N LEU A 104 6.74 11.21 22.30
CA LEU A 104 7.54 10.74 23.45
C LEU A 104 8.98 10.39 23.10
N HIS A 105 9.26 10.04 21.84
CA HIS A 105 10.57 9.52 21.39
C HIS A 105 11.14 10.38 20.26
N ARG A 106 10.91 11.70 20.33
CA ARG A 106 11.32 12.65 19.30
C ARG A 106 12.84 12.74 19.14
N ASP A 107 13.56 12.55 20.23
CA ASP A 107 15.02 12.49 20.32
C ASP A 107 15.63 11.32 19.53
N MET A 108 14.89 10.22 19.35
CA MET A 108 15.33 9.07 18.56
C MET A 108 15.21 9.29 17.05
N MET A 109 14.44 10.29 16.61
CA MET A 109 14.12 10.51 15.21
C MET A 109 15.24 11.29 14.50
N PRO A 110 15.65 10.88 13.28
CA PRO A 110 16.52 11.69 12.44
C PRO A 110 15.90 13.08 12.20
N PRO A 111 16.72 14.14 12.01
CA PRO A 111 16.21 15.49 11.77
C PRO A 111 15.19 15.56 10.63
N ALA A 112 15.42 14.82 9.54
CA ALA A 112 14.50 14.76 8.40
C ALA A 112 13.11 14.21 8.79
N LEU A 113 13.04 13.21 9.68
CA LEU A 113 11.77 12.69 10.18
C LEU A 113 11.09 13.69 11.13
N GLN A 114 11.85 14.41 11.96
CA GLN A 114 11.28 15.46 12.82
C GLN A 114 10.65 16.57 11.99
N THR A 115 11.35 17.05 10.95
CA THR A 115 10.82 18.03 9.99
C THR A 115 9.56 17.51 9.30
N MET A 116 9.58 16.26 8.81
CA MET A 116 8.40 15.66 8.21
C MET A 116 7.22 15.59 9.18
N CYS A 117 7.46 15.25 10.46
CA CYS A 117 6.41 15.21 11.47
C CYS A 117 5.75 16.59 11.66
N ASP A 118 6.55 17.66 11.73
CA ASP A 118 6.03 19.02 11.87
C ASP A 118 5.25 19.45 10.63
N ASP A 119 5.75 19.11 9.45
CA ASP A 119 5.11 19.40 8.16
C ASP A 119 3.75 18.69 8.04
N VAL A 120 3.66 17.40 8.36
CA VAL A 120 2.37 16.67 8.29
C VAL A 120 1.39 17.11 9.38
N VAL A 121 1.86 17.54 10.56
CA VAL A 121 1.00 18.19 11.58
C VAL A 121 0.46 19.52 11.06
N HIS A 122 1.29 20.32 10.40
CA HIS A 122 0.86 21.58 9.79
C HIS A 122 -0.22 21.34 8.72
N ILE A 123 -0.01 20.36 7.84
CA ILE A 123 -1.00 19.94 6.83
C ILE A 123 -2.28 19.42 7.50
N GLY A 124 -2.16 18.62 8.56
CA GLY A 124 -3.30 18.10 9.33
C GLY A 124 -4.13 19.20 10.00
N ASN A 125 -3.52 20.33 10.38
CA ASN A 125 -4.25 21.51 10.83
C ASN A 125 -5.05 22.17 9.68
N GLY A 126 -4.52 22.08 8.45
CA GLY A 126 -5.22 22.41 7.20
C GLY A 126 -5.20 23.88 6.80
N ARG A 127 -4.27 24.66 7.37
CA ARG A 127 -4.10 26.07 7.02
C ARG A 127 -3.26 26.19 5.75
N HIS A 128 -3.71 27.03 4.83
CA HIS A 128 -3.00 27.36 3.58
C HIS A 128 -2.58 26.14 2.71
N ILE A 129 -3.35 25.05 2.77
CA ILE A 129 -3.11 23.82 1.98
C ILE A 129 -3.67 23.92 0.55
N LEU A 130 -4.60 24.84 0.30
CA LEU A 130 -5.22 25.07 -1.00
C LEU A 130 -4.73 26.39 -1.61
N PRO A 131 -4.58 26.47 -2.95
CA PRO A 131 -4.30 27.72 -3.62
C PRO A 131 -5.50 28.65 -3.58
N GLY A 132 -5.23 29.97 -3.60
CA GLY A 132 -6.25 30.99 -3.40
C GLY A 132 -7.33 31.00 -4.48
N ASP A 133 -6.95 30.65 -5.71
CA ASP A 133 -7.83 30.50 -6.88
C ASP A 133 -8.78 29.31 -6.80
N ALA A 134 -8.53 28.33 -5.92
CA ALA A 134 -9.44 27.23 -5.64
C ALA A 134 -10.69 27.65 -4.85
N ARG A 135 -10.70 28.87 -4.28
CA ARG A 135 -11.75 29.33 -3.35
C ARG A 135 -13.13 29.29 -3.98
N ASP A 136 -13.27 29.73 -5.22
CA ASP A 136 -14.57 29.80 -5.89
C ASP A 136 -15.08 28.41 -6.25
N GLU A 137 -14.23 27.56 -6.84
CA GLU A 137 -14.53 26.16 -7.18
C GLU A 137 -14.98 25.35 -5.96
N LEU A 138 -14.35 25.58 -4.79
CA LEU A 138 -14.58 24.80 -3.58
C LEU A 138 -15.51 25.47 -2.55
N SER A 139 -16.05 26.65 -2.87
CA SER A 139 -16.86 27.48 -1.97
C SER A 139 -18.05 26.74 -1.32
N SER A 140 -18.70 25.83 -2.07
CA SER A 140 -19.88 25.10 -1.59
C SER A 140 -19.56 23.87 -0.73
N LEU A 141 -18.29 23.58 -0.45
CA LEU A 141 -17.87 22.39 0.31
C LEU A 141 -17.66 22.66 1.80
N GLY A 142 -17.94 23.87 2.27
CA GLY A 142 -17.77 24.25 3.68
C GLY A 142 -16.30 24.25 4.13
N ILE A 143 -15.36 24.48 3.20
CA ILE A 143 -13.94 24.58 3.51
C ILE A 143 -13.66 25.93 4.20
N PRO A 144 -12.98 25.94 5.36
CA PRO A 144 -12.65 27.18 6.07
C PRO A 144 -11.82 28.16 5.22
N PRO A 145 -12.07 29.49 5.33
CA PRO A 145 -11.32 30.50 4.57
C PRO A 145 -9.80 30.47 4.76
N ASP A 146 -9.32 30.02 5.92
CA ASP A 146 -7.89 29.92 6.27
C ASP A 146 -7.19 28.71 5.63
N ALA A 147 -7.95 27.77 5.05
CA ALA A 147 -7.39 26.67 4.26
C ALA A 147 -6.80 27.14 2.93
N PHE A 148 -7.26 28.28 2.42
CA PHE A 148 -6.78 28.88 1.18
C PHE A 148 -5.61 29.83 1.47
N ALA A 149 -4.51 29.70 0.74
CA ALA A 149 -3.39 30.61 0.88
C ALA A 149 -3.72 31.99 0.29
N VAL A 150 -3.16 33.03 0.89
CA VAL A 150 -3.28 34.42 0.41
C VAL A 150 -2.30 34.69 -0.74
N ALA A 151 -1.14 34.04 -0.72
CA ALA A 151 -0.12 34.11 -1.76
C ALA A 151 0.21 32.71 -2.29
N SER A 152 0.55 32.61 -3.57
CA SER A 152 1.01 31.37 -4.19
C SER A 152 2.40 30.98 -3.69
N GLY A 153 2.69 29.68 -3.68
CA GLY A 153 4.02 29.14 -3.36
C GLY A 153 4.24 28.82 -1.88
N ALA A 154 3.18 28.66 -1.09
CA ALA A 154 3.34 28.11 0.25
C ALA A 154 3.83 26.65 0.16
N ARG A 155 4.77 26.26 1.04
CA ARG A 155 5.46 24.95 0.97
C ARG A 155 4.53 23.73 0.93
N PHE A 156 3.37 23.82 1.56
CA PHE A 156 2.40 22.73 1.69
C PHE A 156 1.14 22.91 0.84
N GLN A 157 1.15 23.96 0.00
CA GLN A 157 0.06 24.24 -0.91
C GLN A 157 0.08 23.21 -2.04
N LEU A 158 -1.10 22.68 -2.33
CA LEU A 158 -1.29 21.87 -3.52
C LEU A 158 -1.02 22.69 -4.79
N THR A 159 -0.22 22.14 -5.71
CA THR A 159 0.08 22.74 -7.02
C THR A 159 -1.12 22.73 -7.97
N ARG A 160 -2.04 21.77 -7.77
CA ARG A 160 -3.38 21.71 -8.38
C ARG A 160 -4.42 21.44 -7.32
N TYR A 161 -5.66 21.89 -7.47
CA TYR A 161 -6.74 21.58 -6.52
C TYR A 161 -7.76 20.61 -7.12
N PRO A 162 -8.39 19.75 -6.30
CA PRO A 162 -9.41 18.83 -6.80
C PRO A 162 -10.64 19.61 -7.26
N SER A 163 -11.36 19.10 -8.26
CA SER A 163 -12.68 19.67 -8.59
C SER A 163 -13.67 19.41 -7.47
N ARG A 164 -14.66 20.28 -7.32
CA ARG A 164 -15.77 20.10 -6.38
C ARG A 164 -16.45 18.74 -6.56
N GLY A 165 -16.65 18.35 -7.81
CA GLY A 165 -17.26 17.08 -8.16
C GLY A 165 -16.47 15.88 -7.65
N PHE A 166 -15.14 15.91 -7.76
CA PHE A 166 -14.27 14.87 -7.22
C PHE A 166 -14.41 14.76 -5.70
N VAL A 167 -14.26 15.87 -4.97
CA VAL A 167 -14.34 15.87 -3.50
C VAL A 167 -15.71 15.39 -3.02
N ALA A 168 -16.80 15.87 -3.63
CA ALA A 168 -18.15 15.49 -3.27
C ALA A 168 -18.43 14.00 -3.54
N ARG A 169 -17.94 13.45 -4.67
CA ARG A 169 -18.08 12.02 -4.98
C ARG A 169 -17.32 11.15 -4.00
N THR A 170 -16.06 11.49 -3.71
CA THR A 170 -15.24 10.75 -2.75
C THR A 170 -15.85 10.76 -1.34
N HIS A 171 -16.30 11.94 -0.88
CA HIS A 171 -16.99 12.06 0.41
C HIS A 171 -18.25 11.18 0.46
N ARG A 172 -19.15 11.32 -0.52
CA ARG A 172 -20.37 10.52 -0.58
C ARG A 172 -20.08 9.02 -0.62
N ARG A 173 -19.04 8.62 -1.35
CA ARG A 173 -18.69 7.21 -1.45
C ARG A 173 -18.14 6.66 -0.13
N ALA A 174 -17.24 7.39 0.52
CA ALA A 174 -16.71 7.02 1.83
C ALA A 174 -17.83 6.88 2.87
N VAL A 175 -18.76 7.83 2.92
CA VAL A 175 -19.92 7.76 3.84
C VAL A 175 -20.78 6.52 3.57
N ARG A 176 -21.01 6.17 2.30
CA ARG A 176 -21.75 4.94 1.95
C ARG A 176 -20.98 3.68 2.35
N CYS A 177 -19.68 3.62 2.07
CA CYS A 177 -18.87 2.47 2.47
C CYS A 177 -18.94 2.23 3.99
N ASP A 178 -18.95 3.29 4.79
CA ASP A 178 -19.09 3.19 6.25
C ASP A 178 -20.50 2.77 6.66
N PHE A 179 -21.51 3.48 6.16
CA PHE A 179 -22.91 3.26 6.50
C PHE A 179 -23.40 1.84 6.13
N ASP A 180 -23.05 1.37 4.94
CA ASP A 180 -23.42 0.05 4.42
C ASP A 180 -22.48 -1.06 4.91
N GLN A 181 -21.48 -0.73 5.76
CA GLN A 181 -20.47 -1.66 6.29
C GLN A 181 -19.73 -2.44 5.20
N GLU A 182 -19.37 -1.74 4.13
CA GLU A 182 -18.70 -2.36 3.00
C GLU A 182 -17.28 -2.82 3.34
N GLY A 183 -16.85 -3.87 2.63
CA GLY A 183 -15.53 -4.47 2.83
C GLY A 183 -14.38 -3.56 2.42
N GLU A 184 -13.18 -3.91 2.90
CA GLU A 184 -11.92 -3.21 2.61
C GLU A 184 -11.67 -3.05 1.10
N SER A 185 -12.11 -4.02 0.27
CA SER A 185 -12.01 -3.96 -1.19
C SER A 185 -12.81 -2.80 -1.80
N SER A 186 -14.03 -2.53 -1.32
CA SER A 186 -14.84 -1.41 -1.81
C SER A 186 -14.22 -0.06 -1.46
N TRP A 187 -13.76 0.07 -0.21
CA TRP A 187 -13.00 1.25 0.24
C TRP A 187 -11.77 1.48 -0.63
N ASN A 188 -11.02 0.41 -0.90
CA ASN A 188 -9.82 0.46 -1.71
C ASN A 188 -10.12 0.92 -3.14
N GLN A 189 -11.06 0.29 -3.83
CA GLN A 189 -11.34 0.63 -5.22
C GLN A 189 -12.02 1.99 -5.41
N GLU A 190 -12.89 2.40 -4.49
CA GLU A 190 -13.80 3.51 -4.74
C GLU A 190 -13.51 4.77 -3.90
N VAL A 191 -12.58 4.69 -2.94
CA VAL A 191 -12.16 5.83 -2.11
C VAL A 191 -10.64 6.01 -2.13
N HIS A 192 -9.89 4.99 -1.72
CA HIS A 192 -8.43 5.12 -1.55
C HIS A 192 -7.68 5.20 -2.89
N GLY A 193 -8.00 4.30 -3.82
CA GLY A 193 -7.45 4.30 -5.17
C GLY A 193 -7.67 5.62 -5.91
N PRO A 194 -8.89 6.19 -5.95
CA PRO A 194 -9.15 7.48 -6.56
C PRO A 194 -8.35 8.65 -5.95
N LEU A 195 -8.15 8.66 -4.62
CA LEU A 195 -7.30 9.66 -3.95
C LEU A 195 -5.83 9.52 -4.37
N LEU A 196 -5.31 8.29 -4.42
CA LEU A 196 -3.94 8.01 -4.85
C LEU A 196 -3.74 8.34 -6.32
N SER A 197 -4.69 7.96 -7.18
CA SER A 197 -4.66 8.30 -8.61
C SER A 197 -4.66 9.81 -8.81
N TRP A 198 -5.54 10.54 -8.11
CA TRP A 198 -5.55 12.00 -8.19
C TRP A 198 -4.21 12.62 -7.79
N VAL A 199 -3.42 12.02 -6.91
CA VAL A 199 -2.12 12.58 -6.48
C VAL A 199 -0.97 12.15 -7.40
N CYS A 200 -0.89 10.86 -7.71
CA CYS A 200 0.24 10.24 -8.40
C CYS A 200 0.09 10.24 -9.93
N ARG A 201 -1.13 10.37 -10.44
CA ARG A 201 -1.45 10.34 -11.88
C ARG A 201 -2.20 11.60 -12.31
N PRO A 202 -1.51 12.75 -12.41
CA PRO A 202 -2.05 13.90 -13.14
C PRO A 202 -2.59 13.44 -14.49
N ASP A 203 -3.77 13.91 -14.88
CA ASP A 203 -4.33 13.64 -16.21
C ASP A 203 -4.52 12.13 -16.51
N ASP A 204 -4.63 11.32 -15.46
CA ASP A 204 -4.74 9.86 -15.50
C ASP A 204 -3.53 9.14 -16.13
N GLU A 205 -2.39 9.83 -16.23
CA GLU A 205 -1.15 9.31 -16.79
C GLU A 205 -0.17 8.79 -15.73
N GLU A 206 0.55 7.74 -16.07
CA GLU A 206 1.59 7.18 -15.20
C GLU A 206 2.82 8.10 -15.17
N GLY A 207 3.27 8.46 -13.97
CA GLY A 207 4.39 9.39 -13.77
C GLY A 207 5.65 8.73 -13.20
N PHE A 208 6.68 9.56 -13.01
CA PHE A 208 7.92 9.20 -12.33
C PHE A 208 7.69 8.71 -10.89
N ILE A 209 6.82 9.38 -10.15
CA ILE A 209 6.22 8.83 -8.91
C ILE A 209 4.84 8.31 -9.26
N ASP A 210 4.61 7.03 -9.01
CA ASP A 210 3.34 6.35 -9.27
C ASP A 210 2.88 5.56 -8.03
N PHE A 211 1.77 4.83 -8.12
CA PHE A 211 1.30 3.94 -7.08
C PHE A 211 0.90 2.56 -7.61
N ARG A 212 0.87 1.56 -6.74
CA ARG A 212 0.46 0.18 -7.01
C ARG A 212 -0.56 -0.28 -5.99
N TYR A 213 -1.62 -0.92 -6.47
CA TYR A 213 -2.50 -1.75 -5.64
C TYR A 213 -1.88 -3.14 -5.55
N CYS A 214 -1.40 -3.53 -4.36
CA CYS A 214 -0.49 -4.66 -4.16
C CYS A 214 -0.88 -5.56 -2.99
N THR A 215 -2.18 -5.79 -2.79
CA THR A 215 -2.76 -6.57 -1.67
C THR A 215 -2.30 -8.03 -1.57
N SER A 216 -1.61 -8.56 -2.59
CA SER A 216 -1.02 -9.90 -2.58
C SER A 216 0.50 -9.89 -2.56
N ALA A 217 1.15 -8.73 -2.51
CA ALA A 217 2.61 -8.61 -2.52
C ALA A 217 3.18 -9.09 -1.18
N GLY A 218 3.68 -10.32 -1.15
CA GLY A 218 4.33 -10.90 0.03
C GLY A 218 5.80 -10.54 0.10
N VAL A 219 6.34 -10.45 1.32
CA VAL A 219 7.80 -10.35 1.53
C VAL A 219 8.49 -11.67 1.12
N VAL A 220 9.64 -11.59 0.45
CA VAL A 220 10.46 -12.76 0.08
C VAL A 220 11.11 -13.37 1.33
N LYS A 221 11.22 -14.71 1.37
CA LYS A 221 11.54 -15.47 2.60
C LYS A 221 12.81 -15.01 3.35
N PRO A 222 13.96 -14.70 2.71
CA PRO A 222 15.17 -14.25 3.41
C PRO A 222 14.98 -12.92 4.14
N TRP A 223 14.06 -12.07 3.66
CA TRP A 223 13.71 -10.83 4.32
C TRP A 223 12.66 -11.00 5.41
N LYS A 224 12.11 -12.18 5.69
CA LYS A 224 11.08 -12.37 6.72
C LYS A 224 11.71 -12.73 8.08
N PRO A 225 11.18 -12.24 9.21
CA PRO A 225 11.56 -12.77 10.52
C PRO A 225 11.11 -14.24 10.64
N ALA A 226 11.88 -15.06 11.34
CA ALA A 226 11.51 -16.46 11.57
C ALA A 226 10.14 -16.57 12.26
N ASN A 227 9.28 -17.47 11.76
CA ASN A 227 7.95 -17.72 12.33
C ASN A 227 6.99 -16.51 12.32
N THR A 228 7.21 -15.52 11.46
CA THR A 228 6.27 -14.42 11.25
C THR A 228 5.37 -14.72 10.05
N PRO A 229 4.03 -14.57 10.17
CA PRO A 229 3.12 -14.69 9.04
C PRO A 229 3.51 -13.78 7.88
N SER A 230 3.01 -14.06 6.67
CA SER A 230 3.21 -13.15 5.55
C SER A 230 2.69 -11.75 5.91
N SER A 231 3.54 -10.76 5.70
CA SER A 231 3.19 -9.34 5.79
C SER A 231 3.15 -8.78 4.39
N MET A 232 2.11 -7.99 4.14
CA MET A 232 1.76 -7.35 2.88
C MET A 232 1.06 -6.05 3.25
N VAL A 233 1.04 -5.11 2.31
CA VAL A 233 0.34 -3.83 2.40
C VAL A 233 -0.61 -3.70 1.21
N ASP A 234 -1.60 -2.82 1.29
CA ASP A 234 -2.61 -2.69 0.24
C ASP A 234 -2.13 -1.86 -0.94
N TYR A 235 -1.35 -0.80 -0.68
CA TYR A 235 -0.73 0.01 -1.71
C TYR A 235 0.72 0.36 -1.41
N CYS A 236 1.45 0.69 -2.46
CA CYS A 236 2.74 1.36 -2.40
C CYS A 236 2.77 2.56 -3.34
N MET A 237 3.35 3.67 -2.92
CA MET A 237 3.91 4.65 -3.85
C MET A 237 5.29 4.16 -4.27
N VAL A 238 5.61 4.33 -5.55
CA VAL A 238 6.82 3.79 -6.17
C VAL A 238 7.50 4.83 -7.06
N ILE A 239 8.81 4.66 -7.23
CA ILE A 239 9.59 5.41 -8.22
C ILE A 239 9.72 4.58 -9.49
N ARG A 240 9.53 5.22 -10.64
CA ARG A 240 9.63 4.61 -11.97
C ARG A 240 10.64 5.38 -12.81
N PRO A 241 11.92 4.99 -12.80
CA PRO A 241 12.90 5.57 -13.70
C PRO A 241 12.51 5.28 -15.15
N ASP A 242 12.91 6.17 -16.07
CA ASP A 242 12.78 5.91 -17.50
C ASP A 242 13.46 4.56 -17.84
N PRO A 243 12.81 3.62 -18.55
CA PRO A 243 13.38 2.31 -18.86
C PRO A 243 14.73 2.36 -19.60
N THR A 244 15.02 3.46 -20.28
CA THR A 244 16.27 3.70 -21.02
C THR A 244 17.35 4.41 -20.20
N SER A 245 17.02 4.87 -18.98
CA SER A 245 17.94 5.60 -18.10
C SER A 245 19.10 4.75 -17.57
N ALA A 246 20.16 5.42 -17.11
CA ALA A 246 21.24 4.75 -16.40
C ALA A 246 20.75 4.13 -15.08
N GLU A 247 19.80 4.80 -14.41
CA GLU A 247 19.20 4.33 -13.17
C GLU A 247 18.40 3.03 -13.35
N ALA A 248 17.63 2.90 -14.43
CA ALA A 248 16.93 1.64 -14.74
C ALA A 248 17.91 0.48 -14.98
N ARG A 249 19.02 0.74 -15.67
CA ARG A 249 20.10 -0.26 -15.86
C ARG A 249 20.78 -0.62 -14.54
N ALA A 250 21.10 0.37 -13.71
CA ALA A 250 21.68 0.14 -12.39
C ALA A 250 20.75 -0.71 -11.51
N ILE A 251 19.45 -0.42 -11.50
CA ILE A 251 18.45 -1.24 -10.79
C ILE A 251 18.42 -2.67 -11.33
N ALA A 252 18.43 -2.85 -12.66
CA ALA A 252 18.44 -4.17 -13.28
C ALA A 252 19.69 -4.99 -12.87
N THR A 253 20.85 -4.35 -12.82
CA THR A 253 22.09 -4.98 -12.34
C THR A 253 22.02 -5.31 -10.85
N LEU A 254 21.59 -4.37 -10.01
CA LEU A 254 21.56 -4.56 -8.55
C LEU A 254 20.57 -5.63 -8.13
N LYS A 255 19.40 -5.70 -8.78
CA LYS A 255 18.40 -6.70 -8.42
C LYS A 255 18.83 -8.13 -8.76
N ALA A 256 19.72 -8.31 -9.74
CA ALA A 256 20.21 -9.62 -10.13
C ALA A 256 21.01 -10.27 -8.98
N GLY A 257 20.58 -11.44 -8.52
CA GLY A 257 21.26 -12.16 -7.43
C GLY A 257 20.81 -11.76 -6.02
N ARG A 258 19.90 -10.79 -5.89
CA ARG A 258 19.20 -10.52 -4.63
C ARG A 258 18.06 -11.50 -4.41
N PRO A 259 17.67 -11.78 -3.16
CA PRO A 259 16.46 -12.57 -2.88
C PRO A 259 15.23 -12.08 -3.65
N GLY A 260 14.72 -12.94 -4.54
CA GLY A 260 13.55 -12.66 -5.38
C GLY A 260 13.82 -11.77 -6.60
N ASP A 261 15.09 -11.61 -6.99
CA ASP A 261 15.54 -10.76 -8.10
C ASP A 261 14.89 -9.38 -8.09
N SER A 262 14.85 -8.78 -6.90
CA SER A 262 14.10 -7.58 -6.59
C SER A 262 14.99 -6.50 -5.97
N ILE A 263 14.77 -5.26 -6.42
CA ILE A 263 15.34 -4.07 -5.77
C ILE A 263 14.71 -3.84 -4.40
N ASN A 264 13.48 -4.31 -4.21
CA ASN A 264 12.74 -4.27 -2.96
C ASN A 264 12.83 -5.60 -2.20
N HIS A 265 11.98 -5.76 -1.20
CA HIS A 265 11.89 -6.94 -0.34
C HIS A 265 10.74 -7.91 -0.76
N THR A 266 10.15 -7.68 -1.93
CA THR A 266 9.04 -8.44 -2.51
C THR A 266 9.35 -8.76 -3.98
N ASP A 267 8.98 -9.95 -4.45
CA ASP A 267 9.14 -10.43 -5.82
C ASP A 267 7.86 -10.20 -6.66
N TRP A 268 6.98 -9.30 -6.20
CA TRP A 268 5.68 -9.09 -6.82
C TRP A 268 5.74 -8.12 -7.99
N GLY A 269 5.62 -8.64 -9.21
CA GLY A 269 5.38 -7.87 -10.42
C GLY A 269 6.40 -6.73 -10.61
N ASN A 270 5.91 -5.52 -10.89
CA ASN A 270 6.78 -4.36 -11.10
C ASN A 270 7.45 -3.82 -9.83
N LEU A 271 7.01 -4.22 -8.63
CA LEU A 271 7.75 -3.93 -7.39
C LEU A 271 9.12 -4.62 -7.36
N MET A 272 9.42 -5.52 -8.31
CA MET A 272 10.79 -6.02 -8.46
C MET A 272 11.77 -4.97 -9.00
N GLN A 273 11.30 -3.95 -9.74
CA GLN A 273 12.15 -2.92 -10.33
C GLN A 273 11.79 -1.48 -9.93
N ASP A 274 10.57 -1.23 -9.44
CA ASP A 274 10.11 0.10 -9.05
C ASP A 274 10.35 0.29 -7.53
N PRO A 275 11.33 1.10 -7.06
CA PRO A 275 11.60 1.25 -5.63
C PRO A 275 10.39 1.75 -4.84
N ILE A 276 10.08 1.10 -3.72
CA ILE A 276 8.96 1.48 -2.84
C ILE A 276 9.38 2.67 -1.97
N VAL A 277 8.62 3.77 -2.04
CA VAL A 277 8.91 5.00 -1.28
C VAL A 277 7.95 5.27 -0.13
N VAL A 278 6.67 4.91 -0.27
CA VAL A 278 5.65 5.02 0.78
C VAL A 278 4.82 3.75 0.78
N SER A 279 4.67 3.11 1.93
CA SER A 279 3.80 1.93 2.09
C SER A 279 2.45 2.33 2.69
N ILE A 280 1.35 1.75 2.21
CA ILE A 280 -0.01 2.12 2.63
C ILE A 280 -0.80 0.89 3.03
N GLU A 281 -1.24 0.84 4.28
CA GLU A 281 -2.09 -0.22 4.83
C GLU A 281 -3.45 0.38 5.13
N THR A 282 -4.49 -0.31 4.70
CA THR A 282 -5.88 0.11 4.87
C THR A 282 -6.61 -0.92 5.72
N LYS A 283 -7.56 -0.46 6.53
CA LYS A 283 -8.47 -1.30 7.28
C LYS A 283 -9.85 -0.68 7.20
N ALA A 284 -10.86 -1.51 6.95
CA ALA A 284 -12.25 -1.07 7.07
C ALA A 284 -12.56 -0.60 8.51
N GLN A 285 -13.66 0.14 8.67
CA GLN A 285 -14.13 0.56 9.99
C GLN A 285 -14.33 -0.65 10.90
N GLY A 286 -13.87 -0.56 12.16
CA GLY A 286 -13.92 -1.68 13.10
C GLY A 286 -12.92 -2.82 12.83
N GLY A 287 -12.09 -2.72 11.79
CA GLY A 287 -11.01 -3.66 11.52
C GLY A 287 -9.95 -3.69 12.63
N ASP A 288 -9.18 -4.79 12.69
CA ASP A 288 -8.12 -4.98 13.68
C ASP A 288 -6.92 -4.05 13.39
N ALA A 289 -7.02 -2.81 13.90
CA ALA A 289 -5.99 -1.79 13.73
C ALA A 289 -4.66 -2.21 14.33
N VAL A 290 -4.67 -2.98 15.44
CA VAL A 290 -3.44 -3.51 16.03
C VAL A 290 -2.77 -4.41 15.00
N ARG A 291 -3.50 -5.36 14.40
CA ARG A 291 -2.96 -6.22 13.34
C ARG A 291 -2.48 -5.44 12.11
N GLY A 292 -3.18 -4.40 11.69
CA GLY A 292 -2.73 -3.53 10.59
C GLY A 292 -1.39 -2.84 10.91
N THR A 293 -1.26 -2.26 12.11
CA THR A 293 0.02 -1.74 12.60
C THR A 293 1.13 -2.80 12.58
N TRP A 294 0.82 -4.05 12.96
CA TRP A 294 1.77 -5.17 12.88
C TRP A 294 2.21 -5.48 11.46
N GLN A 295 1.29 -5.49 10.51
CA GLN A 295 1.57 -5.74 9.10
C GLN A 295 2.51 -4.69 8.54
N MET A 296 2.17 -3.40 8.72
CA MET A 296 2.99 -2.28 8.27
C MET A 296 4.39 -2.27 8.91
N ALA A 297 4.47 -2.43 10.22
CA ALA A 297 5.76 -2.42 10.93
C ALA A 297 6.67 -3.59 10.51
N THR A 298 6.10 -4.77 10.29
CA THR A 298 6.84 -5.92 9.78
C THR A 298 7.29 -5.68 8.34
N TRP A 299 6.40 -5.17 7.49
CA TRP A 299 6.71 -4.83 6.08
C TRP A 299 7.91 -3.89 6.00
N GLN A 300 7.88 -2.76 6.71
CA GLN A 300 8.99 -1.81 6.71
C GLN A 300 10.27 -2.38 7.36
N ALA A 301 10.17 -3.24 8.38
CA ALA A 301 11.34 -3.94 8.94
C ALA A 301 12.01 -4.86 7.91
N CYS A 302 11.24 -5.48 7.03
CA CYS A 302 11.76 -6.27 5.91
C CYS A 302 12.37 -5.38 4.84
N GLN A 303 11.73 -4.25 4.51
CA GLN A 303 12.28 -3.24 3.60
C GLN A 303 13.63 -2.72 4.08
N TRP A 304 13.77 -2.41 5.37
CA TRP A 304 15.04 -1.99 5.96
C TRP A 304 16.16 -3.02 5.80
N ARG A 305 15.85 -4.32 5.93
CA ARG A 305 16.84 -5.38 5.74
C ARG A 305 17.26 -5.51 4.28
N SER A 306 16.30 -5.42 3.36
CA SER A 306 16.56 -5.37 1.92
C SER A 306 17.43 -4.18 1.52
N LEU A 307 17.19 -2.99 2.09
CA LEU A 307 17.99 -1.78 1.83
C LEU A 307 19.42 -1.90 2.41
N ARG A 308 19.59 -2.53 3.58
CA ARG A 308 20.91 -2.75 4.20
C ARG A 308 21.78 -3.74 3.42
N ASP A 309 21.15 -4.65 2.69
CA ASP A 309 21.86 -5.55 1.78
C ASP A 309 22.42 -4.81 0.55
N LEU A 310 21.76 -3.73 0.10
CA LEU A 310 22.31 -2.85 -0.95
C LEU A 310 23.42 -1.95 -0.43
N ASP A 311 23.26 -1.43 0.79
CA ASP A 311 24.26 -0.60 1.43
C ASP A 311 24.31 -0.88 2.95
N PRO A 312 25.37 -1.56 3.43
CA PRO A 312 25.58 -1.85 4.85
C PRO A 312 25.83 -0.61 5.71
N ALA A 313 26.16 0.54 5.12
CA ALA A 313 26.44 1.75 5.88
C ALA A 313 25.19 2.25 6.63
N PRO A 314 25.34 2.91 7.79
CA PRO A 314 24.20 3.41 8.54
C PRO A 314 23.35 4.38 7.71
N TRP A 315 22.05 4.09 7.61
CA TRP A 315 21.08 4.95 6.94
C TRP A 315 20.66 6.16 7.77
N ARG A 316 21.08 6.21 9.05
CA ARG A 316 20.71 7.26 10.02
C ARG A 316 21.12 8.67 9.57
N ASP A 317 22.21 8.77 8.83
CA ASP A 317 22.79 10.06 8.40
C ASP A 317 22.30 10.52 7.01
N ALA A 318 21.42 9.74 6.38
CA ALA A 318 20.71 10.04 5.13
C ALA A 318 19.23 10.37 5.40
N VAL A 319 18.34 10.22 4.42
CA VAL A 319 16.88 10.39 4.56
C VAL A 319 16.34 9.74 5.85
N GLY A 320 16.92 8.61 6.30
CA GLY A 320 16.90 8.18 7.70
C GLY A 320 15.63 7.46 8.17
N PHE A 321 14.55 7.49 7.37
CA PHE A 321 13.28 6.87 7.71
C PHE A 321 12.55 6.30 6.47
N LEU A 322 11.60 5.40 6.70
CA LEU A 322 10.63 4.92 5.73
C LEU A 322 9.23 5.40 6.13
N PRO A 323 8.57 6.26 5.34
CA PRO A 323 7.22 6.71 5.63
C PRO A 323 6.18 5.63 5.27
N GLY A 324 5.02 5.75 5.89
CA GLY A 324 3.84 5.00 5.50
C GLY A 324 2.56 5.76 5.83
N ILE A 325 1.47 5.29 5.24
CA ILE A 325 0.12 5.73 5.54
C ILE A 325 -0.65 4.56 6.13
N PHE A 326 -1.31 4.79 7.25
CA PHE A 326 -2.26 3.85 7.82
C PHE A 326 -3.66 4.46 7.71
N VAL A 327 -4.59 3.73 7.09
CA VAL A 327 -5.98 4.16 6.91
C VAL A 327 -6.88 3.24 7.72
N GLN A 328 -7.78 3.82 8.51
CA GLN A 328 -8.81 3.08 9.24
C GLN A 328 -10.18 3.72 9.03
N GLY A 329 -11.00 3.10 8.18
CA GLY A 329 -12.28 3.66 7.75
C GLY A 329 -12.06 5.05 7.16
N HIS A 330 -12.64 6.05 7.80
CA HIS A 330 -12.48 7.44 7.39
C HIS A 330 -11.11 8.06 7.71
N GLU A 331 -10.39 7.55 8.70
CA GLU A 331 -9.25 8.24 9.31
C GLU A 331 -7.93 7.87 8.64
N TRP A 332 -7.14 8.89 8.30
CA TRP A 332 -5.84 8.74 7.64
C TRP A 332 -4.72 9.20 8.56
N PHE A 333 -3.69 8.38 8.67
CA PHE A 333 -2.58 8.59 9.58
C PHE A 333 -1.24 8.46 8.88
N PHE A 334 -0.32 9.37 9.19
CA PHE A 334 1.10 9.20 8.92
C PHE A 334 1.73 8.29 9.97
N VAL A 335 2.55 7.35 9.49
CA VAL A 335 3.39 6.44 10.27
C VAL A 335 4.77 6.41 9.65
N ALA A 336 5.78 5.98 10.40
CA ALA A 336 7.13 5.86 9.88
C ALA A 336 7.93 4.79 10.61
N SER A 337 9.03 4.35 10.02
CA SER A 337 10.04 3.59 10.75
C SER A 337 11.44 4.08 10.48
N ILE A 338 12.33 3.79 11.42
CA ILE A 338 13.77 4.06 11.32
C ILE A 338 14.55 2.77 11.65
N PRO A 339 15.84 2.70 11.31
CA PRO A 339 16.69 1.62 11.78
C PRO A 339 16.70 1.53 13.31
N GLY A 340 16.69 0.30 13.84
CA GLY A 340 16.83 0.02 15.28
C GLY A 340 18.26 0.18 15.77
N THR A 341 18.48 -0.17 17.03
CA THR A 341 19.84 -0.26 17.59
C THR A 341 20.62 -1.44 17.01
N SER A 342 19.92 -2.53 16.66
CA SER A 342 20.48 -3.67 15.93
C SER A 342 20.41 -3.49 14.40
N PRO A 343 21.41 -4.00 13.65
CA PRO A 343 21.43 -4.05 12.19
C PRO A 343 20.25 -4.77 11.52
N LEU A 344 19.45 -5.55 12.25
CA LEU A 344 18.29 -6.26 11.67
C LEU A 344 16.94 -5.78 12.21
N GLN A 345 16.96 -4.90 13.22
CA GLN A 345 15.76 -4.38 13.86
C GLN A 345 15.37 -3.01 13.29
N SER A 346 14.10 -2.64 13.44
CA SER A 346 13.58 -1.30 13.21
C SER A 346 12.80 -0.74 14.41
N VAL A 347 12.62 0.57 14.45
CA VAL A 347 11.68 1.25 15.35
C VAL A 347 10.54 1.79 14.50
N TYR A 348 9.30 1.48 14.88
CA TYR A 348 8.08 1.90 14.18
C TYR A 348 7.32 2.94 15.01
N PHE A 349 6.97 4.06 14.40
CA PHE A 349 6.27 5.20 15.00
C PHE A 349 4.82 5.27 14.52
N ASP A 350 3.91 5.47 15.48
CA ASP A 350 2.46 5.43 15.28
C ASP A 350 1.78 6.38 16.28
N LYS A 351 0.85 7.27 15.91
CA LYS A 351 0.44 7.74 14.57
C LYS A 351 0.19 9.26 14.63
N ILE A 352 0.34 9.95 13.51
CA ILE A 352 -0.04 11.38 13.36
C ILE A 352 -1.26 11.48 12.42
N PRO A 353 -2.39 12.09 12.83
CA PRO A 353 -3.54 12.30 11.95
C PRO A 353 -3.20 13.28 10.81
N ILE A 354 -3.54 12.93 9.57
CA ILE A 354 -3.30 13.77 8.38
C ILE A 354 -4.58 14.19 7.65
N GLY A 355 -5.72 13.56 7.97
CA GLY A 355 -7.01 13.95 7.43
C GLY A 355 -8.06 12.85 7.56
N THR A 356 -9.23 13.09 6.99
CA THR A 356 -10.38 12.19 7.10
C THR A 356 -11.24 12.26 5.84
N THR A 357 -11.81 11.14 5.40
CA THR A 357 -12.76 11.12 4.27
C THR A 357 -14.20 11.39 4.70
N SER A 358 -14.45 11.62 5.99
CA SER A 358 -15.77 11.91 6.57
C SER A 358 -16.32 13.29 6.23
N ASN A 359 -15.51 14.17 5.65
CA ASN A 359 -15.95 15.49 5.19
C ASN A 359 -15.03 16.04 4.06
N PRO A 360 -15.52 16.98 3.23
CA PRO A 360 -14.75 17.55 2.13
C PRO A 360 -13.42 18.21 2.51
N TYR A 361 -13.36 18.91 3.64
CA TYR A 361 -12.14 19.58 4.09
C TYR A 361 -11.06 18.56 4.48
N GLY A 362 -11.45 17.49 5.19
CA GLY A 362 -10.58 16.37 5.52
C GLY A 362 -10.00 15.68 4.29
N ILE A 363 -10.78 15.56 3.20
CA ILE A 363 -10.29 15.03 1.92
C ILE A 363 -9.20 15.93 1.34
N CYS A 364 -9.39 17.26 1.37
CA CYS A 364 -8.37 18.19 0.90
C CYS A 364 -7.07 18.08 1.71
N LYS A 365 -7.15 17.85 3.02
CA LYS A 365 -5.97 17.58 3.87
C LYS A 365 -5.25 16.29 3.49
N ILE A 366 -5.99 15.22 3.20
CA ILE A 366 -5.42 13.95 2.70
C ILE A 366 -4.66 14.19 1.41
N LEU A 367 -5.27 14.88 0.44
CA LEU A 367 -4.64 15.17 -0.85
C LEU A 367 -3.36 16.00 -0.68
N ALA A 368 -3.38 17.02 0.19
CA ALA A 368 -2.20 17.82 0.51
C ALA A 368 -1.08 16.98 1.15
N ALA A 369 -1.42 16.09 2.10
CA ALA A 369 -0.44 15.22 2.76
C ALA A 369 0.17 14.20 1.79
N LEU A 370 -0.65 13.56 0.94
CA LEU A 370 -0.18 12.62 -0.08
C LEU A 370 0.67 13.31 -1.15
N HIS A 371 0.28 14.51 -1.57
CA HIS A 371 1.09 15.33 -2.49
C HIS A 371 2.43 15.70 -1.87
N TYR A 372 2.45 16.11 -0.60
CA TYR A 372 3.68 16.40 0.12
C TYR A 372 4.61 15.17 0.20
N LEU A 373 4.09 13.97 0.48
CA LEU A 373 4.88 12.74 0.47
C LEU A 373 5.40 12.37 -0.93
N ARG A 374 4.60 12.60 -1.97
CA ARG A 374 5.02 12.45 -3.37
C ARG A 374 6.18 13.40 -3.70
N SER A 375 6.06 14.69 -3.38
CA SER A 375 7.12 15.68 -3.58
C SER A 375 8.38 15.33 -2.78
N TRP A 376 8.24 14.92 -1.51
CA TRP A 376 9.36 14.44 -0.71
C TRP A 376 10.07 13.23 -1.36
N ALA A 377 9.31 12.30 -1.94
CA ALA A 377 9.88 11.13 -2.60
C ALA A 377 10.72 11.53 -3.82
N GLU A 378 10.24 12.50 -4.61
CA GLU A 378 10.90 12.99 -5.81
C GLU A 378 12.10 13.90 -5.50
N GLU A 379 11.95 14.83 -4.56
CA GLU A 379 12.91 15.90 -4.29
C GLU A 379 14.01 15.52 -3.29
N LEU A 380 13.72 14.59 -2.37
CA LEU A 380 14.64 14.23 -1.28
C LEU A 380 15.00 12.76 -1.27
N TYR A 381 14.01 11.86 -1.36
CA TYR A 381 14.29 10.42 -1.30
C TYR A 381 15.05 9.93 -2.54
N TRP A 382 14.54 10.24 -3.73
CA TRP A 382 15.13 9.72 -4.98
C TRP A 382 16.57 10.18 -5.23
N PRO A 383 16.93 11.48 -5.10
CA PRO A 383 18.31 11.91 -5.29
C PRO A 383 19.29 11.18 -4.35
N MET A 384 18.89 10.99 -3.09
CA MET A 384 19.64 10.21 -2.11
C MET A 384 19.75 8.74 -2.50
N TYR A 385 18.63 8.13 -2.91
CA TYR A 385 18.60 6.74 -3.36
C TYR A 385 19.55 6.52 -4.55
N ARG A 386 19.52 7.41 -5.54
CA ARG A 386 20.44 7.37 -6.68
C ARG A 386 21.89 7.48 -6.25
N GLN A 387 22.23 8.52 -5.48
CA GLN A 387 23.60 8.79 -5.08
C GLN A 387 24.18 7.66 -4.23
N ARG A 388 23.37 7.05 -3.36
CA ARG A 388 23.85 6.10 -2.36
C ARG A 388 23.77 4.65 -2.83
N LEU A 389 22.72 4.29 -3.57
CA LEU A 389 22.47 2.90 -3.95
C LEU A 389 22.74 2.60 -5.43
N LEU A 390 22.53 3.57 -6.32
CA LEU A 390 22.69 3.32 -7.76
C LEU A 390 24.08 3.73 -8.26
N ALA A 391 24.70 4.76 -7.67
CA ALA A 391 26.00 5.28 -8.10
C ALA A 391 27.16 4.29 -7.93
N THR A 392 27.05 3.33 -7.02
CA THR A 392 28.05 2.26 -6.77
C THR A 392 28.21 1.27 -7.92
N THR A 393 27.34 1.31 -8.93
CA THR A 393 27.45 0.46 -10.13
C THR A 393 28.29 1.06 -11.26
N HIS A 394 28.76 2.31 -11.12
CA HIS A 394 29.62 2.95 -12.13
C HIS A 394 31.09 2.52 -12.09
N ASP A 395 31.51 1.78 -11.06
CA ASP A 395 32.90 1.35 -10.86
C ASP A 395 33.11 -0.18 -10.98
N LEU A 396 32.13 -0.92 -11.52
CA LEU A 396 32.33 -2.34 -11.82
C LEU A 396 32.92 -2.47 -13.24
N PRO A 397 34.12 -3.08 -13.40
CA PRO A 397 34.83 -3.19 -14.67
C PRO A 397 34.14 -4.06 -15.71
#